data_AF-A0A7Z9GZW5-F1
#
_entry.id   AF-A0A7Z9GZW5-F1
#
_cell.length_a   1.000
_cell.length_b   1.000
_cell.length_c   1.000
_cell.angle_alpha   90.00
_cell.angle_beta   90.00
_cell.angle_gamma   90.00
#
_symmetry.space_group_name_H-M   'P 1'
#
loop_
_entity.id
_entity.type
_entity.pdbx_description
1 polymer ?
#
loop_
_entity_poly.entity_id
_entity_poly.type
_entity_poly.pdbx_seq_one_letter_code
_entity_poly.pdbx_strand_id
1 'polypeptide(L)'
;MNTWEILSCVLLLLAVCTVCFRPAANRKQFIGTLLGLLALGTVLAISRQEPHPLVKLTVQVPQQVNDEDFISSKTCRSCHPQQHASWHRTYHRTMTQLGLPEAIVPSMDFEQERQLTSGVVTTTLKRIGDEFWVRTPDPDEEYRLLEEGIDARKPPHVPRLVDRQVVLVTGSHTMQIFWLPSETK
;
A
#
# COMPACT_ATOMS: atom_id res chain seq x y z
N MET A 1 -9.28 -23.32 -14.25
CA MET A 1 -8.21 -23.16 -15.25
C MET A 1 -8.55 -21.94 -16.08
N ASN A 2 -7.82 -20.84 -15.88
CA ASN A 2 -8.17 -19.56 -16.51
C ASN A 2 -7.71 -19.58 -17.99
N THR A 3 -8.33 -18.80 -18.88
CA THR A 3 -8.03 -18.80 -20.33
C THR A 3 -6.54 -18.55 -20.63
N TRP A 4 -5.86 -17.82 -19.75
CA TRP A 4 -4.42 -17.57 -19.75
C TRP A 4 -3.55 -18.82 -19.56
N GLU A 5 -3.99 -19.78 -18.73
CA GLU A 5 -3.24 -21.01 -18.49
C GLU A 5 -3.29 -21.94 -19.72
N ILE A 6 -4.45 -21.99 -20.39
CA ILE A 6 -4.65 -22.81 -21.60
C ILE A 6 -3.80 -22.27 -22.76
N LEU A 7 -3.80 -20.94 -22.98
CA LEU A 7 -2.97 -20.29 -23.99
C LEU A 7 -1.47 -20.51 -23.75
N SER A 8 -1.02 -20.47 -22.48
CA SER A 8 0.37 -20.70 -22.10
C SER A 8 0.81 -22.15 -22.38
N CYS A 9 -0.04 -23.13 -22.05
CA CYS A 9 0.21 -24.54 -22.33
C CYS A 9 0.30 -24.84 -23.84
N VAL A 10 -0.58 -24.24 -24.65
CA VAL A 10 -0.58 -24.44 -26.11
C VAL A 10 0.69 -23.85 -26.74
N LEU A 11 1.12 -22.66 -26.32
CA LEU A 11 2.35 -22.03 -26.81
C LEU A 11 3.61 -22.83 -26.43
N LEU A 12 3.65 -23.37 -25.20
CA LEU A 12 4.72 -24.26 -24.74
C LEU A 12 4.78 -25.55 -25.56
N LEU A 13 3.64 -26.20 -25.83
CA LEU A 13 3.57 -27.42 -26.64
C LEU A 13 4.01 -27.17 -28.09
N LEU A 14 3.61 -26.04 -28.69
CA LEU A 14 4.06 -25.66 -30.04
C LEU A 14 5.56 -25.35 -30.09
N ALA A 15 6.11 -24.71 -29.06
CA ALA A 15 7.56 -24.49 -28.94
C ALA A 15 8.33 -25.82 -28.80
N VAL A 16 7.84 -26.76 -28.00
CA VAL A 16 8.46 -28.10 -27.84
C VAL A 16 8.39 -28.90 -29.14
N CYS A 17 7.24 -28.93 -29.81
CA CYS A 17 7.10 -29.61 -31.10
C CYS A 17 8.07 -29.05 -32.15
N THR A 18 8.18 -27.73 -32.27
CA THR A 18 9.11 -27.10 -33.23
C THR A 18 10.58 -27.34 -32.91
N VAL A 19 10.95 -27.52 -31.63
CA VAL A 19 12.30 -27.96 -31.21
C VAL A 19 12.57 -29.42 -31.58
N CYS A 20 11.59 -30.31 -31.42
CA CYS A 20 11.73 -31.74 -31.68
C CYS A 20 11.82 -32.10 -33.17
N PHE A 21 11.19 -31.30 -34.06
CA PHE A 21 11.18 -31.56 -35.50
C PHE A 21 12.26 -30.80 -36.30
N ARG A 22 13.20 -30.08 -35.66
CA ARG A 22 14.27 -29.35 -36.36
C ARG A 22 15.60 -30.13 -36.46
N PRO A 23 16.35 -29.97 -37.57
CA PRO A 23 17.65 -30.61 -37.75
C PRO A 23 18.65 -30.18 -36.66
N ALA A 24 19.50 -31.10 -36.22
CA ALA A 24 20.38 -30.95 -35.05
C ALA A 24 21.27 -29.69 -35.09
N ALA A 25 21.66 -29.24 -36.28
CA ALA A 25 22.45 -28.02 -36.50
C ALA A 25 21.74 -26.74 -36.03
N ASN A 26 20.41 -26.66 -36.16
CA ASN A 26 19.62 -25.45 -35.85
C ASN A 26 18.96 -25.52 -34.46
N ARG A 27 19.07 -26.66 -33.77
CA ARG A 27 18.41 -26.91 -32.48
C ARG A 27 19.00 -26.04 -31.36
N LYS A 28 20.33 -25.84 -31.34
CA LYS A 28 21.00 -25.00 -30.34
C LYS A 28 20.66 -23.51 -30.49
N GLN A 29 20.63 -23.00 -31.73
CA GLN A 29 20.25 -21.61 -32.01
C GLN A 29 18.81 -21.35 -31.59
N PHE A 30 17.88 -22.26 -31.91
CA PHE A 30 16.48 -22.09 -31.56
C PHE A 30 16.22 -22.18 -30.04
N ILE A 31 16.88 -23.09 -29.33
CA ILE A 31 16.84 -23.15 -27.87
C ILE A 31 17.38 -21.83 -27.27
N GLY A 32 18.48 -21.31 -27.80
CA GLY A 32 19.04 -20.03 -27.38
C GLY A 32 18.07 -18.86 -27.58
N THR A 33 17.43 -18.76 -28.75
CA THR A 33 16.43 -17.73 -29.03
C THR A 33 15.19 -17.87 -28.13
N LEU A 34 14.70 -19.08 -27.90
CA LEU A 34 13.55 -19.33 -27.03
C LEU A 34 13.85 -18.93 -25.59
N LEU A 35 15.02 -19.33 -25.06
CA LEU A 35 15.48 -18.93 -23.73
C LEU A 35 15.66 -17.42 -23.63
N GLY A 36 16.19 -16.77 -24.67
CA GLY A 36 16.33 -15.32 -24.74
C GLY A 36 14.98 -14.60 -24.72
N LEU A 37 13.97 -15.10 -25.44
CA LEU A 37 12.61 -14.55 -25.44
C LEU A 37 11.90 -14.78 -24.10
N LEU A 38 12.08 -15.94 -23.46
CA LEU A 38 11.57 -16.23 -22.12
C LEU A 38 12.22 -15.33 -21.05
N ALA A 39 13.55 -15.15 -21.12
CA ALA A 39 14.27 -14.25 -20.24
C ALA A 39 13.82 -12.78 -20.44
N LEU A 40 13.65 -12.34 -21.68
CA LEU A 40 13.15 -11.00 -21.96
C LEU A 40 11.70 -10.82 -21.49
N GLY A 41 10.84 -11.82 -21.72
CA GLY A 41 9.45 -11.81 -21.25
C GLY A 41 9.33 -11.75 -19.73
N THR A 42 10.18 -12.50 -19.01
CA THR A 42 10.22 -12.46 -17.53
C THR A 42 10.75 -11.13 -17.00
N VAL A 43 11.81 -10.56 -17.59
CA VAL A 43 12.30 -9.22 -17.24
C VAL A 43 11.22 -8.16 -17.47
N LEU A 44 10.53 -8.20 -18.62
CA LEU A 44 9.43 -7.28 -18.90
C LEU A 44 8.27 -7.45 -17.92
N ALA A 45 7.92 -8.69 -17.55
CA ALA A 45 6.87 -8.95 -16.56
C ALA A 45 7.24 -8.40 -15.18
N ILE A 46 8.47 -8.63 -14.70
CA ILE A 46 8.95 -8.11 -13.41
C ILE A 46 9.00 -6.58 -13.43
N SER A 47 9.45 -5.97 -14.53
CA SER A 47 9.53 -4.50 -14.66
C SER A 47 8.16 -3.80 -14.64
N ARG A 48 7.08 -4.54 -14.96
CA ARG A 48 5.71 -4.04 -14.94
C ARG A 48 4.97 -4.36 -13.64
N GLN A 49 5.60 -5.10 -12.74
CA GLN A 49 4.99 -5.42 -11.47
C GLN A 49 5.05 -4.20 -10.57
N GLU A 50 3.88 -3.68 -10.20
CA GLU A 50 3.78 -2.60 -9.22
C GLU A 50 4.47 -3.03 -7.92
N PRO A 51 5.18 -2.11 -7.24
CA PRO A 51 5.78 -2.40 -5.94
C PRO A 51 4.75 -2.98 -4.98
N HIS A 52 5.16 -3.95 -4.17
CA HIS A 52 4.30 -4.50 -3.13
C HIS A 52 3.75 -3.37 -2.25
N PRO A 53 2.45 -3.37 -1.85
CA PRO A 53 1.83 -2.27 -1.09
C PRO A 53 2.64 -1.82 0.13
N LEU A 54 3.24 -2.76 0.87
CA LEU A 54 4.22 -2.51 1.94
C LEU A 54 5.32 -1.51 1.56
N VAL A 55 5.96 -1.70 0.41
CA VAL A 55 7.07 -0.85 -0.05
C VAL A 55 6.55 0.54 -0.41
N LYS A 56 5.43 0.61 -1.14
CA LYS A 56 4.77 1.86 -1.53
C LYS A 56 4.39 2.71 -0.32
N LEU A 57 3.79 2.10 0.70
CA LEU A 57 3.39 2.81 1.92
C LEU A 57 4.58 3.21 2.78
N THR A 58 5.60 2.34 2.90
CA THR A 58 6.75 2.62 3.77
C THR A 58 7.47 3.91 3.36
N VAL A 59 7.54 4.24 2.07
CA VAL A 59 8.20 5.49 1.62
C VAL A 59 7.34 6.75 1.82
N GLN A 60 6.04 6.60 2.11
CA GLN A 60 5.09 7.72 2.28
C GLN A 60 4.85 8.09 3.75
N VAL A 61 5.46 7.37 4.69
CA VAL A 61 5.24 7.57 6.13
C VAL A 61 6.50 8.09 6.82
N PRO A 62 6.36 8.78 7.97
CA PRO A 62 7.52 9.15 8.78
C PRO A 62 8.38 7.93 9.10
N GLN A 63 9.67 8.04 8.80
CA GLN A 63 10.61 6.97 9.12
C GLN A 63 11.01 7.05 10.58
N GLN A 64 11.12 5.89 11.22
CA GLN A 64 11.74 5.82 12.53
C GLN A 64 13.23 6.14 12.39
N VAL A 65 13.64 7.30 12.89
CA VAL A 65 15.04 7.68 13.01
C VAL A 65 15.47 7.33 14.43
N ASN A 66 16.53 6.52 14.56
CA ASN A 66 17.15 6.31 15.86
C ASN A 66 18.30 7.31 15.98
N ASP A 67 18.21 8.22 16.94
CA ASP A 67 19.20 9.23 17.25
C ASP A 67 19.42 9.32 18.77
N GLU A 68 20.06 10.40 19.23
CA GLU A 68 20.32 10.60 20.67
C GLU A 68 19.03 10.79 21.49
N ASP A 69 17.95 11.27 20.86
CA ASP A 69 16.67 11.58 21.53
C ASP A 69 15.67 10.41 21.43
N PHE A 70 15.81 9.53 20.42
CA PHE A 70 14.96 8.37 20.25
C PHE A 70 15.75 7.08 19.94
N ILE A 71 15.84 6.16 20.91
CA ILE A 71 16.63 4.91 20.78
C ILE A 71 15.82 3.65 20.47
N SER A 72 14.50 3.78 20.24
CA SER A 72 13.54 2.67 20.09
C SER A 72 13.38 1.76 21.32
N SER A 73 12.23 1.09 21.41
CA SER A 73 11.96 0.06 22.43
C SER A 73 12.87 -1.17 22.30
N LYS A 74 13.43 -1.43 21.11
CA LYS A 74 14.35 -2.56 20.87
C LYS A 74 15.59 -2.49 21.77
N THR A 75 16.12 -1.29 21.99
CA THR A 75 17.32 -1.07 22.81
C THR A 75 17.03 -1.36 24.29
N CYS A 76 15.85 -0.97 24.78
CA CYS A 76 15.43 -1.18 26.16
C CYS A 76 15.28 -2.68 26.53
N ARG A 77 15.07 -3.56 25.54
CA ARG A 77 14.74 -4.98 25.75
C ARG A 77 15.81 -5.76 26.50
N SER A 78 17.09 -5.45 26.28
CA SER A 78 18.21 -6.21 26.88
C SER A 78 18.28 -6.02 28.40
N CYS A 79 18.06 -4.80 28.89
CA CYS A 79 18.12 -4.47 30.31
C CYS A 79 16.76 -4.61 31.01
N HIS A 80 15.65 -4.44 30.26
CA HIS A 80 14.28 -4.50 30.80
C HIS A 80 13.41 -5.56 30.09
N PRO A 81 13.78 -6.86 30.13
CA PRO A 81 13.09 -7.89 29.36
C PRO A 81 11.64 -8.12 29.83
N GLN A 82 11.37 -8.02 31.15
CA GLN A 82 10.02 -8.25 31.68
C GLN A 82 9.06 -7.11 31.34
N GLN A 83 9.52 -5.86 31.47
CA GLN A 83 8.75 -4.67 31.14
C GLN A 83 8.48 -4.60 29.64
N HIS A 84 9.52 -4.85 28.82
CA HIS A 84 9.34 -4.97 27.38
C HIS A 84 8.34 -6.08 27.03
N ALA A 85 8.44 -7.27 27.64
CA ALA A 85 7.50 -8.36 27.37
C ALA A 85 6.06 -8.02 27.77
N SER A 86 5.87 -7.34 28.91
CA SER A 86 4.56 -6.88 29.36
C SER A 86 3.97 -5.84 28.39
N TRP A 87 4.72 -4.76 28.11
CA TRP A 87 4.33 -3.74 27.12
C TRP A 87 4.06 -4.34 25.74
N HIS A 88 4.90 -5.27 25.29
CA HIS A 88 4.77 -5.91 23.99
C HIS A 88 3.52 -6.82 23.89
N ARG A 89 2.84 -7.14 24.99
CA ARG A 89 1.53 -7.82 24.93
C ARG A 89 0.37 -6.85 24.87
N THR A 90 0.61 -5.56 25.08
CA THR A 90 -0.42 -4.51 25.04
C THR A 90 -0.66 -4.02 23.61
N TYR A 91 -1.82 -3.39 23.42
CA TYR A 91 -2.19 -2.73 22.17
C TYR A 91 -1.32 -1.51 21.83
N HIS A 92 -0.66 -0.89 22.82
CA HIS A 92 0.13 0.33 22.64
C HIS A 92 1.23 0.19 21.58
N ARG A 93 1.87 -0.99 21.48
CA ARG A 93 2.93 -1.22 20.49
C ARG A 93 2.41 -1.26 19.04
N THR A 94 1.10 -1.48 18.86
CA THR A 94 0.44 -1.66 17.56
C THR A 94 -0.60 -0.56 17.31
N MET A 95 -0.58 0.53 18.07
CA MET A 95 -1.54 1.62 17.86
C MET A 95 -1.37 2.23 16.47
N THR A 96 -0.13 2.49 16.05
CA THR A 96 0.19 3.04 14.72
C THR A 96 0.73 1.95 13.81
N GLN A 97 0.05 1.72 12.68
CA GLN A 97 0.39 0.70 11.69
C GLN A 97 0.23 1.26 10.28
N LEU A 98 0.85 0.63 9.29
CA LEU A 98 0.64 0.96 7.87
C LEU A 98 -0.83 0.76 7.49
N GLY A 99 -1.31 1.56 6.52
CA GLY A 99 -2.66 1.49 5.94
C GLY A 99 -2.92 0.25 5.08
N LEU A 100 -2.62 -0.93 5.61
CA LEU A 100 -2.83 -2.23 4.97
C LEU A 100 -4.08 -2.92 5.50
N PRO A 101 -4.63 -3.91 4.77
CA PRO A 101 -5.85 -4.62 5.18
C PRO A 101 -5.80 -5.18 6.60
N GLU A 102 -4.63 -5.59 7.09
CA GLU A 102 -4.47 -6.17 8.43
C GLU A 102 -4.65 -5.16 9.56
N ALA A 103 -4.50 -3.86 9.27
CA ALA A 103 -4.59 -2.79 10.26
C ALA A 103 -5.97 -2.12 10.29
N ILE A 104 -6.81 -2.30 9.28
CA ILE A 104 -8.12 -1.66 9.17
C ILE A 104 -9.20 -2.55 9.77
N VAL A 105 -10.01 -1.99 10.67
CA VAL A 105 -11.10 -2.73 11.29
C VAL A 105 -12.12 -3.11 10.22
N PRO A 106 -12.51 -4.40 10.10
CA PRO A 106 -13.40 -4.87 9.05
C PRO A 106 -14.75 -4.13 8.96
N SER A 107 -15.26 -3.63 10.09
CA SER A 107 -16.52 -2.88 10.15
C SER A 107 -16.46 -1.47 9.56
N MET A 108 -15.32 -1.01 9.03
CA MET A 108 -15.21 0.31 8.41
C MET A 108 -15.77 0.39 6.98
N ASP A 109 -16.33 -0.70 6.44
CA ASP A 109 -17.14 -0.79 5.20
C ASP A 109 -16.60 0.00 3.99
N PHE A 110 -15.28 0.00 3.78
CA PHE A 110 -14.66 0.60 2.58
C PHE A 110 -15.11 -0.07 1.26
N GLU A 111 -15.65 -1.29 1.33
CA GLU A 111 -16.18 -2.04 0.17
C GLU A 111 -17.48 -1.46 -0.38
N GLN A 112 -18.23 -0.70 0.44
CA GLN A 112 -19.54 -0.16 0.06
C GLN A 112 -19.48 1.34 -0.27
N GLU A 113 -18.30 1.88 -0.56
CA GLU A 113 -18.07 3.31 -0.76
C GLU A 113 -18.70 4.17 0.36
N ARG A 114 -18.42 3.81 1.61
CA ARG A 114 -19.06 4.40 2.80
C ARG A 114 -18.90 5.92 2.81
N GLN A 115 -20.00 6.63 3.00
CA GLN A 115 -20.02 8.09 3.13
C GLN A 115 -20.16 8.52 4.59
N LEU A 116 -19.36 9.51 4.99
CA LEU A 116 -19.36 10.12 6.32
C LEU A 116 -19.56 11.62 6.14
N THR A 117 -20.67 12.15 6.66
CA THR A 117 -20.96 13.59 6.58
C THR A 117 -20.67 14.29 7.90
N SER A 118 -19.92 15.38 7.85
CA SER A 118 -19.66 16.27 8.98
C SER A 118 -19.85 17.72 8.53
N GLY A 119 -20.91 18.37 9.03
CA GLY A 119 -21.30 19.70 8.56
C GLY A 119 -21.68 19.68 7.08
N VAL A 120 -21.00 20.49 6.26
CA VAL A 120 -21.21 20.56 4.80
C VAL A 120 -20.27 19.65 4.01
N VAL A 121 -19.36 18.96 4.68
CA VAL A 121 -18.38 18.07 4.06
C VAL A 121 -18.89 16.64 4.11
N THR A 122 -18.89 15.98 2.95
CA THR A 122 -19.11 14.53 2.85
C THR A 122 -17.82 13.87 2.39
N THR A 123 -17.27 13.02 3.25
CA THR A 123 -16.09 12.21 2.98
C THR A 123 -16.51 10.82 2.51
N THR A 124 -15.86 10.28 1.49
CA THR A 124 -16.14 8.91 0.99
C THR A 124 -14.95 8.00 1.21
N LEU A 125 -15.18 6.82 1.78
CA LEU A 125 -14.19 5.78 2.01
C LEU A 125 -14.33 4.69 0.96
N LYS A 126 -13.25 4.34 0.26
CA LYS A 126 -13.26 3.35 -0.82
C LYS A 126 -12.07 2.40 -0.75
N ARG A 127 -12.30 1.11 -1.00
CA ARG A 127 -11.22 0.13 -1.21
C ARG A 127 -10.96 -0.10 -2.70
N ILE A 128 -9.70 -0.22 -3.09
CA ILE A 128 -9.25 -0.63 -4.42
C ILE A 128 -8.16 -1.68 -4.24
N GLY A 129 -8.49 -2.97 -4.44
CA GLY A 129 -7.56 -4.06 -4.13
C GLY A 129 -7.18 -4.04 -2.64
N ASP A 130 -5.90 -3.90 -2.32
CA ASP A 130 -5.41 -3.77 -0.94
C ASP A 130 -5.15 -2.32 -0.50
N GLU A 131 -5.62 -1.36 -1.30
CA GLU A 131 -5.48 0.07 -1.00
C GLU A 131 -6.80 0.66 -0.49
N PHE A 132 -6.66 1.58 0.45
CA PHE A 132 -7.79 2.27 1.07
C PHE A 132 -7.67 3.75 0.77
N TRP A 133 -8.74 4.33 0.24
CA TRP A 133 -8.78 5.68 -0.28
C TRP A 133 -9.87 6.48 0.40
N VAL A 134 -9.60 7.75 0.60
CA VAL A 134 -10.49 8.72 1.21
C VAL A 134 -10.68 9.88 0.25
N ARG A 135 -11.92 10.13 -0.14
CA ARG A 135 -12.31 11.38 -0.80
C ARG A 135 -12.68 12.40 0.26
N THR A 136 -11.89 13.46 0.42
CA THR A 136 -12.03 14.46 1.49
C THR A 136 -11.61 15.84 0.98
N PRO A 137 -11.96 16.96 1.63
CA PRO A 137 -11.35 18.25 1.29
C PRO A 137 -9.83 18.16 1.35
N ASP A 138 -9.13 18.90 0.49
CA ASP A 138 -7.67 18.83 0.37
C ASP A 138 -6.99 19.03 1.73
N PRO A 139 -6.34 18.00 2.31
CA PRO A 139 -5.80 18.08 3.67
C PRO A 139 -4.75 19.17 3.83
N ASP A 140 -3.97 19.44 2.79
CA ASP A 140 -2.92 20.48 2.83
C ASP A 140 -3.55 21.88 2.86
N GLU A 141 -4.66 22.07 2.14
CA GLU A 141 -5.41 23.33 2.17
C GLU A 141 -6.20 23.49 3.48
N GLU A 142 -6.82 22.41 3.99
CA GLU A 142 -7.45 22.40 5.32
C GLU A 142 -6.44 22.79 6.41
N TYR A 143 -5.21 22.25 6.34
CA TYR A 143 -4.16 22.56 7.31
C TYR A 143 -3.72 24.03 7.25
N ARG A 144 -3.46 24.56 6.04
CA ARG A 144 -3.12 25.98 5.84
C ARG A 144 -4.22 26.91 6.37
N LEU A 145 -5.49 26.64 6.07
CA LEU A 145 -6.62 27.44 6.56
C LEU A 145 -6.70 27.39 8.10
N LEU A 146 -6.43 26.23 8.71
CA LEU A 146 -6.39 26.09 10.15
C LEU A 146 -5.29 26.96 10.79
N GLU A 147 -4.10 27.05 10.18
CA GLU A 147 -3.02 27.95 10.65
C GLU A 147 -3.43 29.43 10.59
N GLU A 148 -4.27 29.80 9.62
CA GLU A 148 -4.87 31.13 9.49
C GLU A 148 -6.08 31.35 10.44
N GLY A 149 -6.44 30.34 11.24
CA GLY A 149 -7.59 30.38 12.15
C GLY A 149 -8.95 30.25 11.45
N ILE A 150 -8.96 29.78 10.20
CA ILE A 150 -10.15 29.62 9.37
C ILE A 150 -10.65 28.17 9.44
N ASP A 151 -11.93 28.01 9.73
CA ASP A 151 -12.58 26.69 9.75
C ASP A 151 -12.92 26.22 8.32
N ALA A 152 -12.06 25.36 7.76
CA ALA A 152 -12.19 24.79 6.42
C ALA A 152 -13.42 23.87 6.25
N ARG A 153 -14.19 23.62 7.31
CA ARG A 153 -15.45 22.85 7.25
C ARG A 153 -16.69 23.74 7.25
N LYS A 154 -16.51 25.06 7.18
CA LYS A 154 -17.60 26.04 7.11
C LYS A 154 -17.54 26.83 5.80
N PRO A 155 -18.68 27.02 5.11
CA PRO A 155 -18.74 27.90 3.95
C PRO A 155 -18.29 29.34 4.29
N PRO A 156 -17.67 30.07 3.35
CA PRO A 156 -17.34 29.66 1.97
C PRO A 156 -16.00 28.91 1.82
N HIS A 157 -15.27 28.64 2.90
CA HIS A 157 -13.86 28.23 2.85
C HIS A 157 -13.65 26.71 2.76
N VAL A 158 -14.58 25.97 2.14
CA VAL A 158 -14.44 24.52 2.02
C VAL A 158 -13.52 24.19 0.84
N PRO A 159 -12.36 23.53 1.07
CA PRO A 159 -11.44 23.16 0.00
C PRO A 159 -12.08 22.23 -1.03
N ARG A 160 -11.45 22.13 -2.20
CA ARG A 160 -11.83 21.12 -3.20
C ARG A 160 -11.68 19.71 -2.61
N LEU A 161 -12.55 18.80 -3.02
CA LEU A 161 -12.39 17.39 -2.68
C LEU A 161 -11.26 16.76 -3.50
N VAL A 162 -10.46 15.92 -2.84
CA VAL A 162 -9.37 15.13 -3.42
C VAL A 162 -9.45 13.69 -2.93
N ASP A 163 -8.93 12.76 -3.72
CA ASP A 163 -8.74 11.37 -3.31
C ASP A 163 -7.32 11.19 -2.75
N ARG A 164 -7.21 10.67 -1.52
CA ARG A 164 -5.94 10.40 -0.84
C ARG A 164 -5.91 8.95 -0.36
N GLN A 165 -4.79 8.27 -0.56
CA GLN A 165 -4.59 6.94 0.00
C GLN A 165 -4.35 7.04 1.52
N VAL A 166 -4.92 6.14 2.29
CA VAL A 166 -4.60 5.97 3.71
C VAL A 166 -3.23 5.30 3.82
N VAL A 167 -2.26 6.00 4.42
CA VAL A 167 -0.87 5.52 4.51
C VAL A 167 -0.51 4.96 5.89
N LEU A 168 -1.10 5.53 6.95
CA LEU A 168 -1.04 5.01 8.32
C LEU A 168 -2.44 4.94 8.91
N VAL A 169 -2.59 4.07 9.89
CA VAL A 169 -3.74 4.00 10.77
C VAL A 169 -3.24 4.16 12.19
N THR A 170 -3.90 5.00 13.00
CA THR A 170 -3.73 5.00 14.45
C THR A 170 -5.03 4.62 15.13
N GLY A 171 -5.02 3.47 15.80
CA GLY A 171 -6.18 2.93 16.48
C GLY A 171 -6.15 3.15 18.00
N SER A 172 -7.34 3.15 18.59
CA SER A 172 -7.59 2.94 20.01
C SER A 172 -8.63 1.83 20.18
N HIS A 173 -9.10 1.59 21.41
CA HIS A 173 -10.15 0.61 21.68
C HIS A 173 -11.49 0.93 21.00
N THR A 174 -11.75 2.19 20.64
CA THR A 174 -13.06 2.65 20.15
C THR A 174 -12.99 3.51 18.89
N MET A 175 -11.80 3.73 18.34
CA MET A 175 -11.58 4.66 17.22
C MET A 175 -10.44 4.20 16.33
N GLN A 176 -10.53 4.50 15.04
CA GLN A 176 -9.38 4.52 14.12
C GLN A 176 -9.27 5.87 13.43
N ILE A 177 -8.06 6.42 13.43
CA ILE A 177 -7.67 7.61 12.71
C ILE A 177 -6.90 7.17 11.47
N PHE A 178 -7.28 7.68 10.30
CA PHE A 178 -6.61 7.44 9.04
C PHE A 178 -5.71 8.63 8.69
N TRP A 179 -4.44 8.36 8.46
CA TRP A 179 -3.46 9.36 8.08
C TRP A 179 -3.35 9.40 6.56
N LEU A 180 -3.43 10.62 6.01
CA LEU A 180 -3.32 10.89 4.59
C LEU A 180 -1.96 11.56 4.33
N PRO A 181 -1.28 11.25 3.21
CA PRO A 181 -0.02 11.89 2.87
C PRO A 181 -0.27 13.37 2.54
N SER A 182 0.64 14.23 2.99
CA SER A 182 0.75 15.60 2.52
C SER A 182 1.53 15.62 1.20
N GLU A 183 1.10 16.45 0.25
CA GLU A 183 1.85 16.71 -0.99
C GLU A 183 2.81 17.91 -0.81
N THR A 184 2.61 18.70 0.24
CA THR A 184 3.51 19.77 0.67
C THR A 184 4.58 19.23 1.64
N LYS A 185 5.82 19.66 1.45
CA LYS A 185 6.95 19.36 2.35
C LYS A 185 7.24 20.52 3.28
#